data_AF-A0A959LMI7-F1
#
_entry.id   AF-A0A959LMI7-F1
#
_cell.length_a   1.000
_cell.length_b   1.000
_cell.length_c   1.000
_cell.angle_alpha   90.00
_cell.angle_beta   90.00
_cell.angle_gamma   90.00
#
_symmetry.space_group_name_H-M   'P 1'
#
loop_
_entity.id
_entity.type
_entity.pdbx_description
1 polymer ?
#
loop_
_entity_poly.entity_id
_entity_poly.type
_entity_poly.pdbx_seq_one_letter_code
_entity_poly.pdbx_strand_id
1 'polypeptide(L)'
;MQAWNDYMSENKDRFLDELLELLRIPSISADSKYKGDVARCAEAVKESLLKAGCDKAEICPTAGHPIVYGEKIVDPALPTVLVYGH
;
A
#
# COMPACT_ATOMS: atom_id res chain seq x y z
N MET A 1 20.79 -12.75 3.61
CA MET A 1 20.14 -12.96 2.30
C MET A 1 19.39 -14.28 2.21
N GLN A 2 19.95 -15.41 2.67
CA GLN A 2 19.25 -16.72 2.61
C GLN A 2 17.85 -16.68 3.26
N ALA A 3 17.76 -16.23 4.52
CA ALA A 3 16.47 -16.13 5.23
C ALA A 3 15.42 -15.25 4.52
N TRP A 4 15.86 -14.24 3.76
CA TRP A 4 14.95 -13.41 2.96
C TRP A 4 14.44 -14.16 1.73
N ASN A 5 15.32 -14.88 1.03
CA ASN A 5 14.92 -15.71 -0.11
C ASN A 5 13.96 -16.83 0.31
N ASP A 6 14.20 -17.45 1.46
CA ASP A 6 13.34 -18.49 2.00
C ASP A 6 11.95 -17.91 2.34
N TYR A 7 11.90 -16.78 3.05
CA TYR A 7 10.64 -16.08 3.35
C TYR A 7 9.87 -15.70 2.08
N MET A 8 10.56 -15.17 1.07
CA MET A 8 9.96 -14.83 -0.23
C MET A 8 9.37 -16.05 -0.93
N SER A 9 10.08 -17.18 -0.89
CA SER A 9 9.62 -18.43 -1.49
C SER A 9 8.42 -19.01 -0.75
N GLU A 10 8.44 -19.02 0.59
CA GLU A 10 7.37 -19.55 1.44
C GLU A 10 6.09 -18.72 1.36
N ASN A 11 6.20 -17.41 1.12
CA ASN A 11 5.07 -16.48 1.10
C ASN A 11 4.63 -16.09 -0.32
N LYS A 12 5.26 -16.66 -1.35
CA LYS A 12 5.04 -16.26 -2.76
C LYS A 12 3.56 -16.25 -3.16
N ASP A 13 2.84 -17.32 -2.82
CA ASP A 13 1.43 -17.45 -3.21
C ASP A 13 0.57 -16.41 -2.49
N ARG A 14 0.82 -16.17 -1.19
CA ARG A 14 0.16 -15.10 -0.44
C ARG A 14 0.41 -13.73 -1.07
N PHE A 15 1.65 -13.40 -1.44
CA PHE A 15 1.96 -12.11 -2.08
C PHE A 15 1.27 -11.96 -3.43
N LEU A 16 1.18 -13.04 -4.20
CA LEU A 16 0.47 -13.04 -5.47
C LEU A 16 -1.03 -12.81 -5.26
N ASP A 17 -1.62 -13.48 -4.28
CA ASP A 17 -3.04 -13.32 -3.94
C ASP A 17 -3.34 -11.90 -3.47
N GLU A 18 -2.53 -11.32 -2.58
CA GLU A 18 -2.65 -9.92 -2.12
C GLU A 18 -2.57 -8.94 -3.30
N LEU A 19 -1.65 -9.16 -4.24
CA LEU A 19 -1.53 -8.35 -5.46
C LEU A 19 -2.78 -8.50 -6.35
N LEU A 20 -3.25 -9.73 -6.56
CA LEU A 20 -4.43 -10.01 -7.39
C LEU A 20 -5.71 -9.43 -6.77
N GLU A 21 -5.84 -9.44 -5.45
CA GLU A 21 -6.94 -8.78 -4.73
C GLU A 21 -6.93 -7.27 -4.98
N LEU A 22 -5.76 -6.62 -4.88
CA LEU A 22 -5.64 -5.20 -5.17
C LEU A 22 -5.98 -4.87 -6.63
N LEU A 23 -5.48 -5.67 -7.58
CA LEU A 23 -5.72 -5.49 -9.03
C LEU A 23 -7.19 -5.68 -9.43
N ARG A 24 -8.00 -6.39 -8.62
CA ARG A 24 -9.44 -6.53 -8.85
C ARG A 24 -10.22 -5.24 -8.55
N ILE A 25 -9.61 -4.24 -7.91
CA ILE A 25 -10.20 -2.93 -7.70
C ILE A 25 -9.96 -2.09 -8.97
N PRO A 26 -11.00 -1.69 -9.72
CA PRO A 26 -10.84 -0.95 -10.97
C PRO A 26 -10.58 0.55 -10.68
N SER A 27 -9.45 0.88 -10.07
CA SER A 27 -9.07 2.24 -9.69
C SER A 27 -8.57 3.07 -10.88
N ILE A 28 -9.42 3.27 -11.89
CA ILE A 28 -9.11 3.99 -13.12
C ILE A 28 -9.25 5.51 -12.88
N SER A 29 -8.13 6.18 -12.60
CA SER A 29 -8.11 7.59 -12.19
C SER A 29 -8.52 8.59 -13.28
N ALA A 30 -8.40 8.22 -14.56
CA ALA A 30 -8.75 9.05 -15.70
C ALA A 30 -10.27 9.07 -16.01
N ASP A 31 -11.04 8.11 -15.50
CA ASP A 31 -12.48 8.03 -15.72
C ASP A 31 -13.24 8.31 -14.41
N SER A 32 -13.95 9.43 -14.38
CA SER A 32 -14.71 9.89 -13.21
C SER A 32 -15.75 8.88 -12.70
N LYS A 33 -16.20 7.93 -13.53
CA LYS A 33 -17.09 6.84 -13.12
C LYS A 33 -16.48 5.97 -12.02
N TYR A 34 -15.15 5.84 -12.01
CA TYR A 34 -14.39 5.00 -11.08
C TYR A 34 -13.87 5.77 -9.86
N LYS A 35 -14.32 7.01 -9.62
CA LYS A 35 -13.89 7.81 -8.45
C LYS A 35 -14.08 7.06 -7.12
N GLY A 36 -15.18 6.31 -6.99
CA GLY A 36 -15.44 5.47 -5.82
C GLY A 36 -14.44 4.32 -5.68
N ASP A 37 -14.04 3.70 -6.80
CA ASP A 37 -13.06 2.62 -6.81
C ASP A 37 -11.64 3.12 -6.51
N VAL A 38 -11.29 4.33 -6.95
CA VAL A 38 -10.02 4.97 -6.55
C VAL A 38 -9.98 5.18 -5.03
N ALA A 39 -11.06 5.68 -4.43
CA ALA A 39 -11.15 5.82 -2.98
C ALA A 39 -11.10 4.45 -2.25
N ARG A 40 -11.75 3.43 -2.80
CA ARG A 40 -11.71 2.05 -2.29
C ARG A 40 -10.30 1.45 -2.36
N CYS A 41 -9.57 1.71 -3.43
CA CYS A 41 -8.18 1.29 -3.59
C CYS A 41 -7.28 1.98 -2.55
N ALA A 42 -7.49 3.26 -2.28
CA ALA A 42 -6.76 3.97 -1.23
C ALA A 42 -6.96 3.34 0.17
N GLU A 43 -8.19 2.93 0.51
CA GLU A 43 -8.45 2.19 1.76
C GLU A 43 -7.75 0.82 1.76
N ALA A 44 -7.80 0.08 0.65
CA ALA A 44 -7.11 -1.21 0.55
C ALA A 44 -5.59 -1.07 0.74
N VAL A 45 -4.97 -0.05 0.14
CA VAL A 45 -3.53 0.23 0.31
C VAL A 45 -3.21 0.61 1.76
N LYS A 46 -4.02 1.47 2.39
CA LYS A 46 -3.86 1.83 3.80
C LYS A 46 -3.92 0.60 4.70
N GLU A 47 -4.89 -0.29 4.49
CA GLU A 47 -4.98 -1.54 5.25
C GLU A 47 -3.78 -2.45 5.03
N SER A 48 -3.30 -2.57 3.79
CA SER A 48 -2.10 -3.34 3.45
C SER A 48 -0.84 -2.80 4.13
N LEU A 49 -0.67 -1.47 4.20
CA LEU A 49 0.45 -0.85 4.93
C LEU A 49 0.40 -1.17 6.44
N LEU A 50 -0.78 -1.09 7.06
CA LEU A 50 -0.96 -1.47 8.46
C LEU A 50 -0.65 -2.95 8.69
N LYS A 51 -1.16 -3.84 7.83
CA LYS A 51 -0.89 -5.30 7.91
C LYS A 51 0.59 -5.63 7.69
N ALA A 52 1.28 -4.88 6.84
CA ALA A 52 2.72 -5.00 6.61
C ALA A 52 3.56 -4.47 7.79
N GLY A 53 2.93 -3.80 8.76
CA GLY A 53 3.55 -3.40 10.01
C GLY A 53 3.91 -1.93 10.11
N CYS A 54 3.42 -1.04 9.22
CA CYS A 54 3.50 0.40 9.44
C CYS A 54 2.85 0.79 10.77
N ASP A 55 3.46 1.71 11.50
CA ASP A 55 2.97 2.17 12.81
C ASP A 55 1.72 3.05 12.64
N LYS A 56 1.68 3.79 11.53
CA LYS A 56 0.53 4.59 11.11
C LYS A 56 0.34 4.46 9.61
N ALA A 57 -0.91 4.42 9.17
CA ALA A 57 -1.30 4.68 7.80
C ALA A 57 -2.61 5.45 7.76
N GLU A 58 -2.71 6.48 6.92
CA GLU A 58 -3.89 7.32 6.81
C GLU A 58 -4.15 7.72 5.36
N ILE A 59 -5.41 8.05 5.09
CA ILE A 59 -5.81 8.65 3.83
C ILE A 59 -5.85 10.15 4.01
N CYS A 60 -5.12 10.84 3.16
CA CYS A 60 -5.05 12.28 3.08
C CYS A 60 -5.97 12.77 1.95
N PRO A 61 -7.09 13.45 2.26
CA PRO A 61 -7.94 14.04 1.24
C PRO A 61 -7.19 15.11 0.45
N THR A 62 -7.44 15.18 -0.85
CA THR A 62 -6.93 16.26 -1.72
C THR A 62 -8.08 16.85 -2.55
N ALA A 63 -7.80 17.89 -3.34
CA ALA A 63 -8.78 18.40 -4.31
C ALA A 63 -9.09 17.38 -5.44
N GLY A 64 -8.18 16.42 -5.67
CA GLY A 64 -8.31 15.35 -6.65
C GLY A 64 -8.47 13.98 -5.98
N HIS A 65 -7.64 13.03 -6.39
CA HIS A 65 -7.60 11.69 -5.81
C HIS A 65 -6.90 11.71 -4.43
N PRO A 66 -7.35 10.90 -3.47
CA PRO A 66 -6.71 10.81 -2.17
C PRO A 66 -5.26 10.31 -2.28
N ILE A 67 -4.43 10.66 -1.30
CA ILE A 67 -3.10 10.08 -1.12
C ILE A 67 -3.14 9.16 0.10
N VAL A 68 -2.43 8.04 0.03
CA VAL A 68 -2.20 7.18 1.20
C VAL A 68 -0.82 7.49 1.76
N TYR A 69 -0.78 7.88 3.02
CA TYR A 69 0.45 8.06 3.77
C TYR A 69 0.63 6.89 4.73
N GLY A 70 1.85 6.35 4.81
CA GLY A 70 2.23 5.34 5.79
C GLY A 70 3.61 5.62 6.34
N GLU A 71 3.83 5.29 7.60
CA GLU A 71 5.11 5.46 8.27
C GLU A 71 5.47 4.26 9.15
N LYS A 72 6.78 4.03 9.25
CA LYS A 72 7.40 3.08 10.18
C LYS A 72 8.58 3.78 10.83
N ILE A 73 8.51 4.02 12.13
CA ILE A 73 9.60 4.62 12.91
C ILE A 73 10.28 3.52 13.71
N VAL A 74 11.40 3.03 13.19
CA VAL A 74 12.23 2.03 13.88
C VAL A 74 13.16 2.70 14.90
N ASP A 75 13.80 3.80 14.50
CA ASP A 75 14.67 4.62 15.35
C ASP A 75 14.70 6.06 14.80
N PRO A 76 14.27 7.09 15.57
CA PRO A 76 14.30 8.49 15.15
C PRO A 76 15.70 9.04 14.83
N ALA A 77 16.77 8.38 15.28
CA ALA A 77 18.15 8.79 14.98
C ALA A 77 18.63 8.33 13.60
N LEU A 78 17.91 7.41 12.94
CA LEU A 78 18.27 6.91 11.62
C LEU A 78 17.73 7.81 10.50
N PRO A 79 18.37 7.82 9.31
CA PRO A 79 17.85 8.52 8.15
C PRO A 79 16.47 8.02 7.70
N THR A 80 15.63 8.93 7.21
CA THR A 80 14.32 8.60 6.64
C THR A 80 14.44 8.22 5.16
N VAL A 81 13.84 7.10 4.77
CA VAL A 81 13.67 6.70 3.37
C VAL A 81 12.23 6.96 2.95
N LEU A 82 12.03 7.71 1.87
CA LEU A 82 10.73 7.93 1.25
C LEU A 82 10.55 7.00 0.05
N VAL A 83 9.48 6.21 0.07
CA VAL A 83 9.05 5.38 -1.08
C VAL A 83 7.77 5.99 -1.63
N TYR A 84 7.74 6.24 -2.94
CA TYR A 84 6.59 6.81 -3.65
C TYR A 84 6.09 5.85 -4.73
N GLY A 85 4.77 5.72 -4.86
CA GLY A 85 4.09 4.90 -5.87
C GLY A 85 2.69 5.45 -6.18
N HIS A 86 2.01 4.86 -7.16
CA HIS A 86 0.66 5.23 -7.60
C HIS A 86 -0.16 4.02 -8.05
#